data_AF-A0A2V8AED9-F1
#
_entry.id   AF-A0A2V8AED9-F1
#
_cell.length_a   1.000
_cell.length_b   1.000
_cell.length_c   1.000
_cell.angle_alpha   90.00
_cell.angle_beta   90.00
_cell.angle_gamma   90.00
#
_symmetry.space_group_name_H-M   'P 1'
#
loop_
_entity.id
_entity.type
_entity.pdbx_description
1 polymer ?
#
loop_
_entity_poly.entity_id
_entity_poly.type
_entity_poly.pdbx_seq_one_letter_code
_entity_poly.pdbx_strand_id
1 'polypeptide(L)' 'MQDVVARTDGGVRLGPGTLYGSIKRMLHDGLIEELDERPDSDDDDVRRRYYRITPRGRRIAKEEI' A
#
# COMPACT_ATOMS: atom_id res chain seq x y z
N MET A 1 11.76 2.03 3.01
CA MET A 1 12.24 0.72 2.46
C MET A 1 12.45 -0.30 3.57
N GLN A 2 13.05 0.09 4.71
CA GLN A 2 13.20 -0.79 5.89
C GLN A 2 11.87 -1.39 6.36
N ASP A 3 10.79 -0.61 6.40
CA ASP A 3 9.48 -1.12 6.85
C ASP A 3 8.89 -2.22 5.96
N VAL A 4 9.06 -2.14 4.64
CA VAL A 4 8.52 -3.15 3.70
C VAL A 4 9.30 -4.45 3.84
N VAL A 5 10.63 -4.36 3.90
CA VAL A 5 11.50 -5.53 4.09
C VAL A 5 11.21 -6.20 5.43
N ALA A 6 11.07 -5.40 6.50
CA ALA A 6 10.74 -5.91 7.83
C ALA A 6 9.34 -6.55 7.90
N ARG A 7 8.34 -5.99 7.20
CA ARG A 7 6.96 -6.51 7.18
C ARG A 7 6.75 -7.69 6.23
N THR A 8 7.67 -7.94 5.32
CA THR A 8 7.57 -9.03 4.33
C THR A 8 8.62 -10.12 4.54
N ASP A 9 9.32 -10.11 5.68
CA ASP A 9 10.42 -11.04 6.00
C ASP A 9 11.46 -11.15 4.86
N GLY A 10 11.72 -10.03 4.19
CA GLY A 10 12.61 -9.98 3.03
C GLY A 10 12.08 -10.62 1.73
N GLY A 11 10.86 -11.18 1.74
CA GLY A 11 10.22 -11.78 0.56
C GLY A 11 9.84 -10.77 -0.53
N VAL A 12 9.75 -9.48 -0.19
CA VAL A 12 9.49 -8.40 -1.13
C VAL A 12 10.56 -7.33 -1.03
N ARG A 13 11.46 -7.28 -2.03
CA ARG A 13 12.45 -6.21 -2.20
C ARG A 13 11.95 -5.18 -3.21
N LEU A 14 11.16 -4.23 -2.75
CA LEU A 14 10.75 -3.08 -3.57
C LEU A 14 11.68 -1.90 -3.32
N GLY A 15 12.40 -1.48 -4.37
CA GLY A 15 13.04 -0.16 -4.37
C GLY A 15 12.00 0.95 -4.21
N PRO A 16 12.39 2.18 -3.81
CA PRO A 16 11.42 3.24 -3.51
C PRO A 16 10.60 3.58 -4.76
N GLY A 17 11.26 3.66 -5.92
CA GLY A 17 10.59 3.91 -7.21
C GLY A 17 9.60 2.82 -7.61
N THR A 18 9.92 1.55 -7.37
CA THR A 18 9.03 0.41 -7.71
C THR A 18 7.81 0.36 -6.79
N LEU A 19 7.97 0.71 -5.50
CA LEU A 19 6.86 0.79 -4.56
C LEU A 19 5.85 1.87 -4.99
N TYR A 20 6.33 3.10 -5.21
CA TYR A 20 5.45 4.20 -5.62
C TYR A 20 4.81 3.95 -7.00
N GLY A 21 5.55 3.34 -7.93
CA GLY A 21 4.99 2.91 -9.22
C GLY A 21 3.86 1.90 -9.07
N SER A 22 4.04 0.91 -8.19
CA SER A 22 3.03 -0.12 -7.92
C SER A 22 1.78 0.47 -7.26
N ILE A 23 1.95 1.35 -6.26
CA ILE A 23 0.83 2.06 -5.61
C ILE A 23 0.06 2.89 -6.65
N LYS A 24 0.75 3.67 -7.49
CA LYS A 24 0.11 4.48 -8.53
C LYS A 24 -0.70 3.63 -9.51
N ARG A 25 -0.18 2.47 -9.91
CA ARG A 25 -0.89 1.55 -10.81
C ARG A 25 -2.10 0.91 -10.14
N MET A 26 -1.97 0.47 -8.88
CA MET A 26 -3.10 -0.09 -8.14
C MET A 26 -4.21 0.94 -7.88
N LEU A 27 -3.87 2.22 -7.65
CA LEU A 27 -4.85 3.31 -7.57
C LEU A 27 -5.55 3.52 -8.91
N HIS A 28 -4.78 3.64 -10.00
CA HIS A 28 -5.31 3.79 -11.35
C HIS A 28 -6.26 2.65 -11.74
N ASP A 29 -5.92 1.42 -11.38
CA ASP A 29 -6.70 0.22 -11.69
C ASP A 29 -7.88 0.01 -10.72
N GLY A 30 -8.03 0.84 -9.70
CA GLY A 30 -9.10 0.77 -8.69
C GLY A 30 -8.98 -0.44 -7.75
N LEU A 31 -7.76 -0.94 -7.55
CA LEU A 31 -7.47 -2.08 -6.66
C LEU A 31 -7.28 -1.63 -5.21
N ILE A 32 -6.81 -0.41 -5.02
CA ILE A 32 -6.72 0.27 -3.73
C ILE A 32 -7.32 1.68 -3.83
N GLU A 33 -7.65 2.26 -2.68
CA GLU A 33 -8.10 3.65 -2.53
C GLU A 33 -7.26 4.35 -1.47
N GLU A 34 -7.05 5.67 -1.62
CA GLU A 34 -6.40 6.51 -0.61
C GLU A 34 -7.43 6.92 0.44
N LEU A 35 -7.03 6.87 1.72
CA LEU A 35 -7.85 7.30 2.84
C LEU A 35 -7.36 8.67 3.30
N ASP A 36 -8.29 9.63 3.37
CA ASP A 36 -8.06 10.94 4.00
C ASP A 36 -8.07 10.84 5.54
N GLU A 37 -8.63 9.75 6.06
CA GLU A 37 -8.81 9.51 7.49
C GLU A 37 -7.55 8.90 8.12
N ARG A 38 -7.10 9.51 9.22
CA ARG A 38 -5.90 9.10 9.97
C ARG A 38 -6.31 8.21 11.14
N PRO A 39 -5.70 7.02 11.32
CA PRO A 39 -6.06 6.14 12.42
C PRO A 39 -5.63 6.66 13.80
N ASP A 40 -4.62 7.53 13.91
CA ASP A 40 -4.16 8.11 15.18
C ASP A 40 -3.78 9.60 15.02
N SER A 41 -4.19 10.42 15.98
CA SER A 41 -4.05 11.89 15.91
C SER A 41 -2.81 12.44 16.60
N ASP A 42 -2.23 11.70 17.55
CA ASP A 42 -1.29 12.27 18.53
C ASP A 42 0.19 12.17 18.15
N ASP A 43 0.57 11.31 17.19
CA ASP A 43 1.98 11.07 16.84
C ASP A 43 2.24 10.81 15.34
N ASP A 44 1.29 11.18 14.46
CA ASP A 44 1.36 10.77 13.05
C ASP A 44 1.98 11.86 12.15
N ASP A 45 3.06 11.50 11.44
CA ASP A 45 3.70 12.38 10.44
C ASP A 45 2.67 12.76 9.38
N VAL A 46 2.35 14.05 9.29
CA VAL A 46 1.40 14.67 8.33
C VAL A 46 1.64 14.28 6.86
N ARG A 47 2.82 13.73 6.53
CA ARG A 47 3.18 13.28 5.18
C ARG A 47 2.80 11.84 4.88
N ARG A 48 2.34 11.07 5.87
CA ARG A 48 2.00 9.65 5.71
C ARG A 48 0.64 9.51 5.01
N ARG A 49 0.63 8.76 3.91
CA ARG A 49 -0.59 8.45 3.14
C ARG A 49 -1.09 7.07 3.51
N TYR A 50 -2.39 6.94 3.73
CA TYR A 50 -3.05 5.69 4.07
C TYR A 50 -3.80 5.14 2.86
N TYR A 51 -3.75 3.82 2.69
CA TYR A 51 -4.42 3.14 1.58
C TYR A 51 -5.21 1.94 2.10
N ARG A 52 -6.35 1.66 1.47
CA ARG A 52 -7.19 0.48 1.72
C ARG A 52 -7.33 -0.33 0.43
N ILE A 53 -7.37 -1.65 0.57
CA ILE A 53 -7.71 -2.55 -0.55
C ILE A 53 -9.21 -2.49 -0.84
N THR A 54 -9.58 -2.36 -2.12
CA THR A 54 -11.00 -2.37 -2.53
C THR A 54 -11.53 -3.80 -2.58
N PRO A 55 -12.87 -4.02 -2.60
CA PRO A 55 -13.43 -5.35 -2.82
C PRO A 55 -12.95 -6.01 -4.12
N ARG A 56 -12.75 -5.21 -5.18
CA ARG A 56 -12.19 -5.66 -6.46
C ARG A 56 -10.72 -6.06 -6.30
N GLY A 57 -9.91 -5.22 -5.67
CA GLY A 57 -8.50 -5.53 -5.41
C GLY A 57 -8.33 -6.81 -4.61
N ARG A 58 -9.17 -7.02 -3.59
CA ARG A 58 -9.16 -8.23 -2.77
C ARG A 58 -9.54 -9.49 -3.55
N ARG A 59 -10.45 -9.40 -4.53
CA ARG A 59 -10.80 -10.53 -5.40
C ARG A 59 -9.62 -10.91 -6.29
N ILE A 60 -9.05 -9.94 -7.00
CA ILE A 60 -7.90 -10.17 -7.90
C ILE A 60 -6.72 -10.73 -7.10
N ALA A 61 -6.40 -10.16 -5.94
CA ALA A 61 -5.30 -10.66 -5.10
C ALA A 61 -5.47 -12.11 -4.65
N LYS A 62 -6.70 -12.64 -4.58
CA LYS A 62 -6.96 -14.05 -4.27
C LYS A 62 -6.81 -14.97 -5.48
N GLU A 63 -6.91 -14.45 -6.69
CA GLU A 63 -6.81 -15.20 -7.94
C GLU A 63 -5.35 -15.33 -8.44
N GLU A 64 -4.42 -14.57 -7.86
CA GLU A 64 -2.98 -14.57 -8.17
C GLU A 64 -2.20 -15.71 -7.47
N ILE A 65 -2.89 -16.64 -6.79
CA ILE A 65 -2.32 -17.79 -6.06
C ILE A 65 -2.73 -19.08 -6.78
#